data_AF-A0A6A4SFY4-F1
#
_entry.id   AF-A0A6A4SFY4-F1
#
_cell.length_a   1.000
_cell.length_b   1.000
_cell.length_c   1.000
_cell.angle_alpha   90.00
_cell.angle_beta   90.00
_cell.angle_gamma   90.00
#
_symmetry.space_group_name_H-M   'P 1'
#
loop_
_entity.id
_entity.type
_entity.pdbx_description
1 polymer ?
#
loop_
_entity_poly.entity_id
_entity_poly.type
_entity_poly.pdbx_seq_one_letter_code
_entity_poly.pdbx_strand_id
1 'polypeptide(L)'
;MIDTIRGDMKALREGFTEFWENTTAAADDLGLESPVLPRPRKIPRRLEDAGAPLHSFKTPEELYRQQHFQVMDTASASLDWRFSPSAFKHMQDVEEFVTGKGNCKIIRFHRDDLDETRLIVICAWT
;
A
#
# COMPACT_ATOMS: atom_id res chain seq x y z
N MET A 1 10.09 7.03 -7.30
CA MET A 1 8.89 6.50 -7.99
C MET A 1 7.98 5.75 -7.02
N ILE A 2 8.43 4.66 -6.39
CA ILE A 2 7.59 3.93 -5.41
C ILE A 2 7.26 4.81 -4.19
N ASP A 3 8.20 5.62 -3.70
CA ASP A 3 7.94 6.57 -2.61
C ASP A 3 6.92 7.65 -2.99
N THR A 4 6.88 8.05 -4.25
CA THR A 4 5.88 8.99 -4.79
C THR A 4 4.50 8.37 -4.72
N ILE A 5 4.35 7.13 -5.24
CA ILE A 5 3.09 6.37 -5.18
C ILE A 5 2.64 6.20 -3.73
N ARG A 6 3.56 5.94 -2.80
CA ARG A 6 3.27 5.85 -1.36
C ARG A 6 2.74 7.17 -0.79
N GLY A 7 3.37 8.28 -1.15
CA GLY A 7 2.93 9.62 -0.76
C GLY A 7 1.50 9.89 -1.25
N ASP A 8 1.24 9.62 -2.52
CA ASP A 8 -0.05 9.83 -3.16
C ASP A 8 -1.14 8.96 -2.52
N MET A 9 -0.85 7.67 -2.27
CA MET A 9 -1.79 6.77 -1.60
C MET A 9 -2.11 7.21 -0.17
N LYS A 10 -1.15 7.77 0.55
CA LYS A 10 -1.39 8.32 1.88
C LYS A 10 -2.29 9.57 1.81
N ALA A 11 -2.03 10.47 0.87
CA ALA A 11 -2.87 11.65 0.66
C ALA A 11 -4.32 11.27 0.30
N LEU A 12 -4.49 10.33 -0.63
CA LEU A 12 -5.81 9.81 -1.01
C LEU A 12 -6.54 9.15 0.17
N ARG A 13 -5.82 8.42 1.02
CA ARG A 13 -6.38 7.81 2.23
C ARG A 13 -6.97 8.86 3.16
N GLU A 14 -6.25 9.95 3.39
CA GLU A 14 -6.65 11.04 4.28
C GLU A 14 -7.76 11.92 3.65
N GLY A 15 -7.82 12.00 2.33
CA GLY A 15 -8.82 12.75 1.55
C GLY A 15 -10.20 12.09 1.40
N PHE A 16 -10.60 11.21 2.32
CA PHE A 16 -11.90 10.51 2.23
C PHE A 16 -13.09 11.47 2.13
N THR A 17 -13.10 12.56 2.89
CA THR A 17 -14.22 13.51 2.91
C THR A 17 -14.44 14.13 1.53
N GLU A 18 -13.36 14.60 0.89
CA GLU A 18 -13.42 15.16 -0.46
C GLU A 18 -13.86 14.11 -1.48
N PHE A 19 -13.34 12.88 -1.37
CA PHE A 19 -13.76 11.77 -2.21
C PHE A 19 -15.27 11.48 -2.07
N TRP A 20 -15.79 11.47 -0.84
CA TRP A 20 -17.20 11.21 -0.55
C TRP A 20 -18.10 12.31 -1.11
N GLU A 21 -17.75 13.57 -0.85
CA GLU A 21 -18.49 14.74 -1.33
C GLU A 21 -18.54 14.77 -2.86
N ASN A 22 -17.40 14.59 -3.53
CA ASN A 22 -17.34 14.57 -4.99
C ASN A 22 -18.15 13.41 -5.60
N THR A 23 -18.09 12.23 -4.98
CA THR A 23 -18.79 11.05 -5.50
C THR A 23 -20.30 11.15 -5.30
N THR A 24 -20.75 11.69 -4.16
CA THR A 24 -22.18 11.87 -3.88
C THR A 24 -22.78 13.00 -4.72
N ALA A 25 -22.07 14.12 -4.89
CA ALA A 25 -22.48 15.18 -5.80
C ALA A 25 -22.62 14.68 -7.24
N ALA A 26 -21.64 13.90 -7.74
CA ALA A 26 -21.73 13.31 -9.07
C ALA A 26 -22.89 12.31 -9.22
N ALA A 27 -23.22 11.56 -8.15
CA ALA A 27 -24.37 10.67 -8.15
C ALA A 27 -25.69 11.44 -8.23
N ASP A 28 -25.80 12.55 -7.48
CA ASP A 28 -26.95 13.44 -7.51
C ASP A 28 -27.14 14.09 -8.89
N ASP A 29 -26.05 14.55 -9.52
CA ASP A 29 -26.05 15.11 -10.88
C ASP A 29 -26.53 14.10 -11.93
N LEU A 30 -26.22 12.81 -11.72
CA LEU A 30 -26.65 11.71 -12.59
C LEU A 30 -28.05 11.19 -12.24
N GLY A 31 -28.71 11.72 -11.21
CA GLY A 31 -30.02 11.28 -10.75
C GLY A 31 -30.01 9.84 -10.21
N LEU A 32 -28.87 9.38 -9.68
CA LEU A 32 -28.73 8.06 -9.08
C LEU A 32 -29.29 8.05 -7.65
N GLU A 33 -29.67 6.88 -7.17
CA GLU A 33 -30.12 6.73 -5.78
C GLU A 33 -28.97 6.99 -4.80
N SER A 34 -29.27 7.71 -3.71
CA SER A 34 -28.32 7.95 -2.64
C SER A 34 -27.87 6.62 -1.99
N PRO A 35 -26.64 6.54 -1.48
CA PRO A 35 -26.11 5.33 -0.88
C PRO A 35 -26.97 4.86 0.32
N VAL A 36 -27.24 3.56 0.39
CA VAL A 36 -28.07 2.94 1.44
C VAL A 36 -27.26 1.89 2.19
N LEU A 37 -27.53 1.74 3.49
CA LEU A 37 -26.92 0.69 4.29
C LEU A 37 -27.44 -0.70 3.86
N PRO A 38 -26.55 -1.70 3.72
CA PRO A 38 -26.96 -3.08 3.50
C PRO A 38 -27.87 -3.56 4.62
N ARG A 39 -28.86 -4.39 4.25
CA ARG A 39 -29.80 -4.96 5.22
C ARG A 39 -29.02 -5.71 6.31
N PRO A 40 -29.23 -5.39 7.61
CA PRO A 40 -28.57 -6.09 8.70
C PRO A 40 -29.01 -7.57 8.71
N ARG A 41 -28.04 -8.47 8.83
CA ARG A 41 -28.32 -9.90 8.97
C ARG A 41 -28.78 -10.19 10.40
N LYS A 42 -29.84 -10.98 10.53
CA LYS A 42 -30.29 -11.45 11.84
C LYS A 42 -29.26 -12.43 12.41
N ILE A 43 -28.91 -12.23 13.68
CA ILE A 43 -27.98 -13.08 14.40
C ILE A 43 -28.67 -14.42 14.70
N PRO A 44 -27.98 -15.57 14.60
CA PRO A 44 -28.51 -16.83 15.10
C PRO A 44 -28.85 -16.73 16.60
N ARG A 45 -30.03 -17.21 17.01
CA ARG A 45 -30.53 -17.16 18.40
C ARG A 45 -29.50 -17.61 19.45
N ARG A 46 -28.67 -18.61 19.13
CA ARG A 46 -27.62 -19.14 20.03
C ARG A 46 -26.57 -18.09 20.45
N LEU A 47 -26.41 -17.02 19.68
CA LEU A 47 -25.44 -15.95 19.93
C LEU A 47 -26.08 -14.68 20.52
N GLU A 48 -27.42 -14.60 20.60
CA GLU A 48 -28.13 -13.45 21.19
C GLU A 48 -27.92 -13.38 22.72
N ASP A 49 -27.71 -14.51 23.40
CA ASP A 49 -27.47 -14.59 24.85
C ASP A 49 -26.10 -14.05 25.30
N ALA A 50 -25.18 -13.77 24.37
CA ALA A 50 -23.83 -13.29 24.70
C ALA A 50 -23.79 -11.81 25.13
N GLY A 51 -24.93 -11.09 25.12
CA GLY A 51 -25.10 -9.76 25.72
C GLY A 51 -24.33 -8.61 25.07
N ALA A 52 -23.47 -8.86 24.07
CA ALA A 52 -22.72 -7.83 23.38
C ALA A 52 -23.49 -7.28 22.16
N PRO A 53 -23.66 -5.95 22.05
CA PRO A 53 -24.27 -5.34 20.86
C PRO A 53 -23.38 -5.57 19.64
N LEU A 54 -24.00 -5.96 18.52
CA LEU A 54 -23.28 -6.12 17.25
C LEU A 54 -22.83 -4.76 16.72
N HIS A 55 -21.60 -4.68 16.22
CA HIS A 55 -21.15 -3.52 15.47
C HIS A 55 -22.08 -3.29 14.27
N SER A 56 -22.71 -2.12 14.22
CA SER A 56 -23.56 -1.68 13.11
C SER A 56 -23.16 -0.26 12.73
N PHE A 57 -23.13 0.01 11.42
CA PHE A 57 -22.91 1.35 10.90
C PHE A 57 -24.21 2.14 11.01
N LYS A 58 -24.11 3.40 11.44
CA LYS A 58 -25.28 4.28 11.57
C LYS A 58 -25.58 4.98 10.26
N THR A 59 -24.57 5.26 9.46
CA THR A 59 -24.70 5.92 8.16
C THR A 59 -24.00 5.12 7.05
N PRO A 60 -24.48 5.22 5.80
CA PRO A 60 -23.77 4.69 4.63
C PRO A 60 -22.35 5.25 4.53
N GLU A 61 -22.17 6.53 4.88
CA GLU A 61 -20.85 7.17 4.89
C GLU A 61 -19.87 6.46 5.84
N GLU A 62 -20.29 6.11 7.06
CA GLU A 62 -19.42 5.37 8.00
C GLU A 62 -19.00 4.01 7.45
N LEU A 63 -19.91 3.30 6.76
CA LEU A 63 -19.62 2.03 6.12
C LEU A 63 -18.58 2.20 5.01
N TYR A 64 -18.80 3.15 4.09
CA TYR A 64 -17.89 3.40 2.98
C TYR A 64 -16.56 3.99 3.45
N ARG A 65 -16.55 4.74 4.56
CA ARG A 65 -15.33 5.21 5.21
C ARG A 65 -14.46 4.06 5.69
N GLN A 66 -15.06 3.08 6.36
CA GLN A 66 -14.33 1.88 6.78
C GLN A 66 -13.76 1.13 5.56
N GLN A 67 -14.56 0.91 4.53
CA GLN A 67 -14.14 0.22 3.32
C GLN A 67 -13.02 0.96 2.60
N HIS A 68 -13.12 2.28 2.48
CA HIS A 68 -12.10 3.13 1.88
C HIS A 68 -10.76 2.97 2.60
N PHE A 69 -10.74 3.12 3.94
CA PHE A 69 -9.52 2.92 4.70
C PHE A 69 -8.98 1.51 4.56
N GLN A 70 -9.84 0.49 4.60
CA GLN A 70 -9.42 -0.90 4.44
C GLN A 70 -8.72 -1.13 3.10
N VAL A 71 -9.29 -0.62 1.99
CA VAL A 71 -8.71 -0.78 0.65
C VAL A 71 -7.37 -0.04 0.57
N MET A 72 -7.31 1.20 1.03
CA MET A 72 -6.09 2.01 0.98
C MET A 72 -4.98 1.42 1.86
N ASP A 73 -5.31 0.92 3.04
CA ASP A 73 -4.35 0.26 3.95
C ASP A 73 -3.86 -1.06 3.37
N THR A 74 -4.76 -1.87 2.80
CA THR A 74 -4.40 -3.14 2.17
C THR A 74 -3.49 -2.92 0.97
N ALA A 75 -3.81 -1.93 0.13
CA ALA A 75 -3.00 -1.59 -1.03
C ALA A 75 -1.62 -1.05 -0.60
N SER A 76 -1.54 -0.22 0.45
CA SER A 76 -0.28 0.28 1.00
C SER A 76 0.57 -0.87 1.56
N ALA A 77 -0.02 -1.76 2.34
CA ALA A 77 0.65 -2.96 2.86
C ALA A 77 1.14 -3.88 1.73
N SER A 78 0.37 -4.00 0.64
CA SER A 78 0.76 -4.79 -0.53
C SER A 78 1.97 -4.20 -1.24
N LEU A 79 2.09 -2.86 -1.29
CA LEU A 79 3.29 -2.20 -1.81
C LEU A 79 4.52 -2.48 -0.93
N ASP A 80 4.37 -2.37 0.39
CA ASP A 80 5.48 -2.63 1.32
C ASP A 80 5.94 -4.08 1.25
N TRP A 81 5.01 -5.02 1.12
CA TRP A 81 5.34 -6.43 0.98
C TRP A 81 6.05 -6.72 -0.35
N ARG A 82 5.54 -6.17 -1.46
CA ARG A 82 6.09 -6.42 -2.80
C ARG A 82 7.42 -5.73 -3.05
N PHE A 83 7.60 -4.52 -2.52
CA PHE A 83 8.79 -3.70 -2.68
C PHE A 83 9.58 -3.62 -1.38
N SER A 84 9.93 -4.80 -0.84
CA SER A 84 10.80 -4.91 0.33
C SER A 84 12.02 -4.00 0.19
N PRO A 85 12.25 -3.08 1.15
CA PRO A 85 13.36 -2.14 1.07
C PRO A 85 14.73 -2.82 0.99
N SER A 86 14.88 -4.02 1.56
CA SER A 86 16.17 -4.72 1.57
C SER A 86 16.53 -5.33 0.22
N ALA A 87 15.58 -6.03 -0.42
CA ALA A 87 15.80 -6.65 -1.73
C ALA A 87 15.95 -5.58 -2.82
N PHE A 88 15.12 -4.54 -2.78
CA PHE A 88 15.17 -3.45 -3.76
C PHE A 88 16.45 -2.63 -3.65
N LYS A 89 16.90 -2.35 -2.42
CA LYS A 89 18.18 -1.66 -2.18
C LYS A 89 19.37 -2.47 -2.65
N HIS A 90 19.38 -3.79 -2.41
CA HIS A 90 20.43 -4.64 -2.92
C HIS A 90 20.47 -4.65 -4.46
N MET A 91 19.31 -4.71 -5.13
CA MET A 91 19.25 -4.61 -6.60
C MET A 91 19.75 -3.26 -7.12
N GLN A 92 19.45 -2.16 -6.43
CA GLN A 92 20.00 -0.84 -6.76
C GLN A 92 21.52 -0.80 -6.57
N ASP A 93 22.04 -1.36 -5.47
CA ASP A 93 23.49 -1.46 -5.26
C ASP A 93 24.15 -2.26 -6.41
N VAL A 94 23.50 -3.33 -6.90
CA VAL A 94 23.93 -4.12 -8.08
C VAL A 94 23.92 -3.29 -9.37
N GLU A 95 22.85 -2.57 -9.63
CA GLU A 95 22.74 -1.69 -10.81
C GLU A 95 23.82 -0.59 -10.80
N GLU A 96 24.04 0.04 -9.66
CA GLU A 96 25.03 1.10 -9.48
C GLU A 96 26.46 0.60 -9.73
N PHE A 97 26.78 -0.60 -9.27
CA PHE A 97 28.05 -1.27 -9.53
C PHE A 97 28.25 -1.59 -11.01
N VAL A 98 27.24 -2.18 -11.67
CA VAL A 98 27.33 -2.55 -13.10
C VAL A 98 27.46 -1.31 -13.99
N THR A 99 26.82 -0.19 -13.60
CA THR A 99 26.90 1.08 -14.34
C THR A 99 28.14 1.92 -14.02
N GLY A 100 29.05 1.42 -13.18
CA GLY A 100 30.32 2.08 -12.86
C GLY A 100 30.20 3.28 -11.92
N LYS A 101 29.02 3.53 -11.35
CA LYS A 101 28.76 4.65 -10.42
C LYS A 101 28.89 4.24 -8.96
N GLY A 102 28.94 2.93 -8.67
CA GLY A 102 28.78 2.37 -7.33
C GLY A 102 30.05 1.76 -6.74
N ASN A 103 30.13 1.81 -5.41
CA ASN A 103 31.19 1.19 -4.61
C ASN A 103 31.00 -0.34 -4.43
N CYS A 104 32.08 -1.04 -4.05
CA CYS A 104 32.19 -2.49 -3.82
C CYS A 104 31.28 -3.11 -2.72
N LYS A 105 30.14 -2.51 -2.35
CA LYS A 105 29.24 -3.03 -1.30
C LYS A 105 28.71 -4.43 -1.58
N ILE A 106 28.59 -4.79 -2.86
CA ILE A 106 28.21 -6.13 -3.34
C ILE A 106 29.18 -7.21 -2.87
N ILE A 107 30.49 -6.90 -2.82
CA ILE A 107 31.52 -7.85 -2.39
C ILE A 107 31.28 -8.27 -0.94
N ARG A 108 30.81 -7.35 -0.07
CA ARG A 108 30.45 -7.69 1.31
C ARG A 108 29.22 -8.59 1.42
N PHE A 109 28.27 -8.47 0.49
CA PHE A 109 27.08 -9.31 0.46
C PHE A 109 27.42 -10.74 0.00
N HIS A 110 28.21 -10.86 -1.06
CA HIS A 110 28.61 -12.15 -1.65
C HIS A 110 29.86 -12.79 -1.00
N ARG A 111 30.55 -12.06 -0.12
CA ARG A 111 31.72 -12.52 0.63
C ARG A 111 32.79 -13.09 -0.31
N ASP A 112 32.97 -14.42 -0.29
CA ASP A 112 34.04 -15.13 -1.00
C ASP A 112 33.60 -15.57 -2.42
N ASP A 113 32.32 -15.42 -2.79
CA ASP A 113 31.82 -15.82 -4.11
C ASP A 113 32.31 -14.89 -5.24
N LEU A 114 32.80 -13.70 -4.88
CA LEU A 114 33.25 -12.67 -5.81
C LEU A 114 34.70 -12.30 -5.55
N ASP A 115 35.55 -12.52 -6.56
CA ASP A 115 36.97 -12.18 -6.51
C ASP A 115 37.17 -10.68 -6.76
N GLU A 116 37.43 -9.95 -5.67
CA GLU A 116 37.63 -8.50 -5.65
C GLU A 116 38.70 -8.05 -6.67
N THR A 117 39.76 -8.84 -6.83
CA THR A 117 40.88 -8.50 -7.73
C THR A 117 40.48 -8.52 -9.22
N ARG A 118 39.49 -9.33 -9.59
CA ARG A 118 38.97 -9.41 -10.97
C ARG A 118 37.90 -8.37 -11.27
N LEU A 119 37.24 -7.85 -10.23
CA LEU A 119 36.16 -6.86 -10.33
C LEU A 119 36.68 -5.42 -10.44
N ILE A 120 37.85 -5.12 -9.88
CA ILE A 120 38.50 -3.79 -9.97
C ILE A 120 38.81 -3.39 -11.44
N VAL A 121 38.95 -4.36 -12.34
CA VAL A 121 39.21 -4.09 -13.77
C VAL A 121 38.05 -3.36 -14.45
N ILE A 122 36.82 -3.42 -13.94
CA ILE A 122 35.67 -2.70 -14.52
C ILE A 122 35.59 -1.26 -13.99
N CYS A 123 36.01 -1.01 -12.74
CA CYS A 123 36.00 0.32 -12.13
C CYS A 123 37.16 1.23 -12.57
N ALA A 124 38.21 0.70 -13.19
CA ALA A 124 39.41 1.45 -13.57
C ALA A 124 39.37 2.06 -15.00
N TRP A 125 38.33 1.81 -15.80
CA TRP A 125 38.24 2.23 -17.21
C TRP A 125 37.12 3.25 -17.52
N THR A 126 36.64 3.96 -16.50
CA THR A 126 35.76 5.14 -16.63
C THR A 126 36.23 6.23 -15.67
#